data_AF-A0A813SVY4-F1
#
_entry.id   AF-A0A813SVY4-F1
#
_cell.length_a   1.000
_cell.length_b   1.000
_cell.length_c   1.000
_cell.angle_alpha   90.00
_cell.angle_beta   90.00
_cell.angle_gamma   90.00
#
_symmetry.space_group_name_H-M   'P 1'
#
loop_
_entity.id
_entity.type
_entity.pdbx_description
1 polymer ?
#
loop_
_entity_poly.entity_id
_entity_poly.type
_entity_poly.pdbx_seq_one_letter_code
_entity_poly.pdbx_strand_id
1 'polypeptide(L)'
;PLINKAFRTEDSAVWYTFRFYINDLCKQIQNAHQKLNKKERFRVYRGQHNVPKQELDNIITNRGGLISSNGFFSTSKSFIIAEAFCGIRKHEENFCSVIFDITVDANELKHTVFVDIDEYLHRTSDEEEILFNIGTVFQIDDCEKVEKEGFWRIHMHATDECIEDIQHRMEPIKNKLSTININLFLGKLLIDMHHYDKAESYFNMILRNLPEYYHPDQPFIYEYLGDLQMRVKNFNNALEYFQKSYELKQNLYSKDDQNMFMTYNHLGNYYKAIGDLKTAEIYYNKTFNYKNNPINFAITKLNLSTIFVFKKKYSKARQMCLDVQEIFKQLQPIPHADIMACQGILGDIYLKQEQYDIAQDFYLDAFQMGKTYLSIGDPRLIHCICALADLYYKQGKQTLAMDFCKEQLSIHEKYLSNTNHICIARILLKMGDLSNDISYYRKAMEIFNNNMRFDYLSTAKCLMKLAELDPNDESEISRALEIYRIIYPPGHSILIETEKELMKLRKIKRTRQCRVEQNRIEQISLIDDQIYQTEKVE
;
A
#
# COMPACT_ATOMS: atom_id res chain seq x y z
N PRO A 1 15.77 -7.85 24.19
CA PRO A 1 15.61 -9.01 23.25
C PRO A 1 14.24 -9.11 22.54
N LEU A 2 13.12 -9.16 23.27
CA LEU A 2 11.78 -9.36 22.66
C LEU A 2 11.33 -8.18 21.79
N ILE A 3 11.56 -6.93 22.23
CA ILE A 3 11.28 -5.73 21.43
C ILE A 3 12.15 -5.70 20.16
N ASN A 4 13.45 -6.03 20.27
CA ASN A 4 14.34 -6.11 19.11
C ASN A 4 13.93 -7.22 18.13
N LYS A 5 13.46 -8.37 18.63
CA LYS A 5 12.87 -9.42 17.80
C LYS A 5 11.62 -8.90 17.10
N ALA A 6 10.75 -8.21 17.82
CA ALA A 6 9.53 -7.60 17.29
C ALA A 6 9.84 -6.71 16.08
N PHE A 7 10.73 -5.72 16.24
CA PHE A 7 11.10 -4.80 15.17
C PHE A 7 11.81 -5.50 14.00
N ARG A 8 12.64 -6.52 14.27
CA ARG A 8 13.32 -7.30 13.23
C ARG A 8 12.39 -8.21 12.44
N THR A 9 11.40 -8.82 13.08
CA THR A 9 10.48 -9.77 12.42
C THR A 9 9.23 -9.10 11.86
N GLU A 10 9.04 -7.80 12.11
CA GLU A 10 7.82 -7.05 11.79
C GLU A 10 6.55 -7.80 12.20
N ASP A 11 6.64 -8.53 13.31
CA ASP A 11 5.56 -9.35 13.82
C ASP A 11 4.55 -8.44 14.49
N SER A 12 3.40 -8.25 13.83
CA SER A 12 2.34 -7.37 14.27
C SER A 12 1.76 -7.77 15.63
N ALA A 13 1.80 -9.06 16.01
CA ALA A 13 1.34 -9.52 17.31
C ALA A 13 2.32 -9.11 18.42
N VAL A 14 3.62 -9.19 18.16
CA VAL A 14 4.65 -8.75 19.11
C VAL A 14 4.66 -7.21 19.21
N TRP A 15 4.50 -6.49 18.09
CA TRP A 15 4.34 -5.03 18.09
C TRP A 15 3.13 -4.59 18.91
N TYR A 16 2.00 -5.28 18.74
CA TYR A 16 0.82 -5.05 19.56
C TYR A 16 1.14 -5.20 21.04
N THR A 17 1.68 -6.34 21.47
CA THR A 17 1.98 -6.58 22.89
C THR A 17 2.94 -5.53 23.47
N PHE A 18 3.94 -5.08 22.71
CA PHE A 18 4.99 -4.18 23.21
C PHE A 18 4.76 -2.68 22.97
N ARG A 19 3.70 -2.26 22.27
CA ARG A 19 3.47 -0.86 21.89
C ARG A 19 3.60 0.19 23.01
N PHE A 20 3.12 -0.11 24.22
CA PHE A 20 3.25 0.78 25.37
C PHE A 20 4.70 0.86 25.86
N TYR A 21 5.40 -0.27 25.86
CA TYR A 21 6.79 -0.37 26.25
C TYR A 21 7.72 0.35 25.26
N ILE A 22 7.40 0.39 23.97
CA ILE A 22 8.22 1.10 22.96
C ILE A 22 8.28 2.60 23.26
N ASN A 23 7.13 3.23 23.48
CA ASN A 23 7.10 4.67 23.78
C ASN A 23 7.72 4.99 25.12
N ASP A 24 7.44 4.17 26.14
CA ASP A 24 8.02 4.35 27.47
C ASP A 24 9.54 4.14 27.44
N LEU A 25 10.03 3.13 26.73
CA LEU A 25 11.45 2.88 26.53
C LEU A 25 12.13 4.02 25.79
N CYS A 26 11.54 4.56 24.72
CA CYS A 26 12.07 5.75 24.04
C CYS A 26 12.24 6.93 25.01
N LYS A 27 11.24 7.19 25.87
CA LYS A 27 11.30 8.26 26.88
C LYS A 27 12.34 7.97 27.96
N GLN A 28 12.43 6.74 28.43
CA GLN A 28 13.40 6.33 29.44
C GLN A 28 14.84 6.44 28.91
N ILE A 29 15.11 5.98 27.68
CA ILE A 29 16.40 6.15 27.01
C ILE A 29 16.74 7.64 26.88
N GLN A 30 15.78 8.49 26.51
CA GLN A 30 16.01 9.93 26.38
C GLN A 30 16.31 10.61 27.73
N ASN A 31 15.58 10.24 28.78
CA ASN A 31 15.83 10.74 30.14
C ASN A 31 17.15 10.26 30.72
N ALA A 32 17.55 9.02 30.43
CA ALA A 32 18.83 8.46 30.85
C ALA A 32 19.99 9.09 30.09
N HIS A 33 19.85 9.30 28.77
CA HIS A 33 20.84 9.96 27.94
C HIS A 33 21.17 11.38 28.45
N GLN A 34 20.18 12.13 28.92
CA GLN A 34 20.39 13.47 29.51
C GLN A 34 21.27 13.46 30.76
N LYS A 35 21.40 12.31 31.43
CA LYS A 35 22.22 12.15 32.66
C LYS A 35 23.63 11.65 32.36
N LEU A 36 23.94 11.27 31.12
CA LEU A 36 25.27 10.80 30.73
C LEU A 36 26.29 11.94 30.76
N ASN A 37 27.44 11.70 31.39
CA ASN A 37 28.61 12.56 31.22
C ASN A 37 29.17 12.35 29.81
N LYS A 38 28.92 13.31 28.90
CA LYS A 38 29.27 13.24 27.45
C LYS A 38 30.78 13.25 27.11
N LYS A 39 31.67 12.76 27.97
CA LYS A 39 33.12 13.00 27.86
C LYS A 39 33.95 11.82 27.35
N GLU A 40 33.41 10.93 26.53
CA GLU A 40 34.20 9.81 26.03
C GLU A 40 33.89 9.49 24.56
N ARG A 41 34.96 9.32 23.77
CA ARG A 41 34.92 8.64 22.47
C ARG A 41 35.15 7.16 22.73
N PHE A 42 34.25 6.32 22.28
CA PHE A 42 34.30 4.87 22.52
C PHE A 42 33.90 4.09 21.27
N ARG A 43 34.16 2.78 21.30
CA ARG A 43 33.75 1.86 20.24
C ARG A 43 32.77 0.83 20.77
N VAL A 44 31.82 0.46 19.93
CA VAL A 44 30.84 -0.59 20.20
C VAL A 44 30.66 -1.46 18.96
N TYR A 45 30.22 -2.68 19.20
CA TYR A 45 30.16 -3.72 18.20
C TYR A 45 28.78 -4.39 18.20
N ARG A 46 28.33 -4.80 17.02
CA ARG A 46 27.14 -5.65 16.88
C ARG A 46 27.38 -6.72 15.84
N GLY A 47 27.38 -7.97 16.28
CA GLY A 47 27.35 -9.11 15.38
C GLY A 47 25.94 -9.42 14.93
N GLN A 48 25.79 -9.70 13.65
CA GLN A 48 24.54 -10.14 13.06
C GLN A 48 24.79 -11.32 12.12
N HIS A 49 24.22 -12.47 12.50
CA HIS A 49 24.11 -13.62 11.64
C HIS A 49 22.94 -13.45 10.66
N ASN A 50 23.00 -14.11 9.51
CA ASN A 50 21.95 -14.16 8.49
C ASN A 50 21.49 -12.81 7.89
N VAL A 51 22.44 -11.91 7.56
CA VAL A 51 22.12 -10.72 6.75
C VAL A 51 21.95 -11.14 5.28
N PRO A 52 20.82 -10.85 4.62
CA PRO A 52 20.62 -11.15 3.20
C PRO A 52 21.73 -10.52 2.34
N LYS A 53 22.25 -11.27 1.35
CA LYS A 53 23.29 -10.75 0.44
C LYS A 53 22.92 -9.43 -0.23
N GLN A 54 21.66 -9.30 -0.66
CA GLN A 54 21.16 -8.06 -1.27
C GLN A 54 21.24 -6.86 -0.32
N GLU A 55 20.95 -7.06 0.97
CA GLU A 55 21.05 -6.00 1.98
C GLU A 55 22.51 -5.61 2.20
N LEU A 56 23.41 -6.59 2.28
CA LEU A 56 24.85 -6.34 2.36
C LEU A 56 25.37 -5.61 1.11
N ASP A 57 24.96 -6.01 -0.09
CA ASP A 57 25.35 -5.36 -1.35
C ASP A 57 24.88 -3.90 -1.37
N ASN A 58 23.69 -3.61 -0.85
CA ASN A 58 23.19 -2.24 -0.69
C ASN A 58 24.06 -1.44 0.29
N ILE A 59 24.52 -2.06 1.39
CA ILE A 59 25.42 -1.38 2.35
C ILE A 59 26.80 -1.11 1.73
N ILE A 60 27.37 -2.09 1.03
CA ILE A 60 28.67 -1.96 0.35
C ILE A 60 28.61 -0.89 -0.75
N THR A 61 27.56 -0.88 -1.57
CA THR A 61 27.38 0.12 -2.63
C THR A 61 27.11 1.51 -2.08
N ASN A 62 26.55 1.61 -0.86
CA ASN A 62 26.33 2.86 -0.14
C ASN A 62 27.53 3.25 0.78
N ARG A 63 28.75 2.77 0.50
CA ARG A 63 29.97 3.21 1.21
C ARG A 63 30.14 4.73 1.12
N GLY A 64 30.43 5.37 2.25
CA GLY A 64 30.46 6.83 2.42
C GLY A 64 29.09 7.47 2.63
N GLY A 65 28.00 6.71 2.44
CA GLY A 65 26.63 7.15 2.66
C GLY A 65 26.14 6.93 4.09
N LEU A 66 24.88 7.31 4.33
CA LEU A 66 24.21 7.19 5.62
C LEU A 66 23.31 5.95 5.67
N ILE A 67 23.21 5.35 6.85
CA ILE A 67 22.26 4.30 7.19
C ILE A 67 21.55 4.64 8.50
N SER A 68 20.25 4.32 8.62
CA SER A 68 19.47 4.56 9.83
C SER A 68 18.92 3.25 10.41
N SER A 69 18.81 3.17 11.74
CA SER A 69 18.26 1.99 12.41
C SER A 69 16.72 1.97 12.35
N ASN A 70 16.16 0.88 11.81
CA ASN A 70 14.70 0.64 11.77
C ASN A 70 14.09 0.25 13.14
N GLY A 71 14.91 0.12 14.18
CA GLY A 71 14.52 -0.23 15.54
C GLY A 71 15.60 0.16 16.54
N PHE A 72 15.44 -0.23 17.81
CA PHE A 72 16.49 -0.04 18.80
C PHE A 72 17.73 -0.83 18.38
N PHE A 73 18.87 -0.16 18.41
CA PHE A 73 20.13 -0.74 17.95
C PHE A 73 21.00 -1.03 19.16
N SER A 74 21.08 -2.31 19.51
CA SER A 74 21.76 -2.81 20.72
C SER A 74 23.18 -3.24 20.36
N THR A 75 24.16 -2.84 21.16
CA THR A 75 25.58 -3.00 20.84
C THR A 75 26.36 -3.34 22.10
N SER A 76 27.45 -4.08 21.96
CA SER A 76 28.34 -4.40 23.07
C SER A 76 29.64 -3.61 22.95
N LYS A 77 30.24 -3.21 24.08
CA LYS A 77 31.62 -2.69 24.08
C LYS A 77 32.67 -3.78 23.81
N SER A 78 32.29 -5.05 23.92
CA SER A 78 33.18 -6.20 23.66
C SER A 78 33.04 -6.73 22.24
N PHE A 79 34.16 -6.73 21.50
CA PHE A 79 34.23 -7.34 20.17
C PHE A 79 33.94 -8.86 20.21
N ILE A 80 34.41 -9.57 21.25
CA ILE A 80 34.26 -11.02 21.39
C ILE A 80 32.78 -11.40 21.49
N ILE A 81 31.98 -10.59 22.20
CA ILE A 81 30.53 -10.80 22.32
C ILE A 81 29.87 -10.63 20.95
N ALA A 82 30.19 -9.56 20.22
CA ALA A 82 29.68 -9.36 18.87
C ALA A 82 30.07 -10.50 17.92
N GLU A 83 31.31 -10.99 17.98
CA GLU A 83 31.76 -12.14 17.20
C GLU A 83 30.94 -13.40 17.52
N ALA A 84 30.66 -13.66 18.80
CA ALA A 84 29.81 -14.78 19.21
C ALA A 84 28.39 -14.68 18.63
N PHE A 85 27.78 -13.49 18.60
CA PHE A 85 26.47 -13.25 17.98
C PHE A 85 26.49 -13.33 16.45
N CYS A 86 27.63 -13.06 15.83
CA CYS A 86 27.82 -13.16 14.38
C CYS A 86 27.72 -14.61 13.88
N GLY A 87 28.09 -15.58 14.73
CA GLY A 87 27.89 -17.02 14.52
C GLY A 87 28.72 -17.60 13.35
N ILE A 88 29.88 -18.19 13.66
CA ILE A 88 30.75 -18.83 12.66
C ILE A 88 30.29 -20.27 12.39
N ARG A 89 29.14 -20.49 11.71
CA ARG A 89 28.76 -21.83 11.17
C ARG A 89 27.95 -21.74 9.86
N LYS A 90 28.23 -22.70 8.95
CA LYS A 90 27.72 -22.95 7.58
C LYS A 90 26.92 -21.80 6.95
N HIS A 91 27.57 -21.11 6.02
CA HIS A 91 26.93 -20.17 5.09
C HIS A 91 25.73 -20.82 4.40
N GLU A 92 24.53 -20.33 4.68
CA GLU A 92 23.41 -20.47 3.77
C GLU A 92 23.72 -19.64 2.51
N GLU A 93 23.47 -20.17 1.31
CA GLU A 93 23.92 -19.58 0.03
C GLU A 93 23.49 -18.11 -0.16
N ASN A 94 22.42 -17.65 0.51
CA ASN A 94 21.84 -16.32 0.33
C ASN A 94 22.11 -15.35 1.48
N PHE A 95 22.85 -15.76 2.51
CA PHE A 95 23.06 -14.96 3.71
C PHE A 95 24.53 -14.79 4.05
N CYS A 96 24.84 -13.70 4.75
CA CYS A 96 26.17 -13.30 5.17
C CYS A 96 26.21 -12.97 6.66
N SER A 97 27.37 -13.19 7.26
CA SER A 97 27.68 -12.81 8.63
C SER A 97 28.33 -11.42 8.61
N VAL A 98 27.84 -10.51 9.46
CA VAL A 98 28.25 -9.11 9.48
C VAL A 98 28.55 -8.67 10.91
N ILE A 99 29.66 -7.96 11.10
CA ILE A 99 29.98 -7.23 12.33
C ILE A 99 29.98 -5.73 12.01
N PHE A 100 29.14 -4.99 12.70
CA PHE A 100 29.18 -3.52 12.70
C PHE A 100 30.20 -3.07 13.76
N ASP A 101 31.28 -2.40 13.33
CA ASP A 101 32.29 -1.76 14.16
C ASP A 101 31.99 -0.26 14.19
N ILE A 102 31.48 0.22 15.33
CA ILE A 102 30.84 1.52 15.43
C ILE A 102 31.68 2.41 16.34
N THR A 103 32.18 3.51 15.79
CA THR A 103 32.79 4.57 16.57
C THR A 103 31.72 5.57 17.03
N VAL A 104 31.74 5.91 18.31
CA VAL A 104 30.84 6.89 18.90
C VAL A 104 31.67 8.00 19.51
N ASP A 105 31.53 9.23 19.00
CA ASP A 105 32.07 10.42 19.64
C ASP A 105 30.94 11.21 20.31
N ALA A 106 30.76 10.99 21.62
CA ALA A 106 29.67 11.63 22.37
C ALA A 106 29.75 13.17 22.39
N ASN A 107 30.90 13.77 22.06
CA ASN A 107 31.06 15.22 22.00
C ASN A 107 30.49 15.81 20.70
N GLU A 108 30.54 15.06 19.61
CA GLU A 108 30.03 15.49 18.30
C GLU A 108 28.52 15.21 18.16
N LEU A 109 27.99 14.29 18.97
CA LEU A 109 26.58 13.91 19.02
C LEU A 109 25.75 14.82 19.96
N LYS A 110 24.99 15.72 19.35
CA LYS A 110 24.02 16.62 20.00
C LYS A 110 22.64 15.97 20.16
N HIS A 111 22.19 15.21 19.16
CA HIS A 111 20.81 14.73 19.02
C HIS A 111 20.67 13.21 19.09
N THR A 112 21.70 12.46 18.69
CA THR A 112 21.70 11.00 18.78
C THR A 112 21.53 10.55 20.23
N VAL A 113 20.46 9.82 20.50
CA VAL A 113 20.10 9.36 21.85
C VAL A 113 20.52 7.91 22.01
N PHE A 114 21.37 7.66 23.00
CA PHE A 114 21.79 6.33 23.43
C PHE A 114 21.97 6.28 24.94
N VAL A 115 21.97 5.08 25.50
CA VAL A 115 22.16 4.86 26.93
C VAL A 115 23.05 3.65 27.16
N ASP A 116 23.90 3.74 28.18
CA ASP A 116 24.55 2.59 28.77
C ASP A 116 23.55 1.89 29.70
N ILE A 117 23.11 0.69 29.32
CA ILE A 117 22.03 0.01 30.04
C ILE A 117 22.53 -0.77 31.26
N ASP A 118 23.85 -0.83 31.48
CA ASP A 118 24.44 -1.58 32.59
C ASP A 118 23.96 -1.06 33.95
N GLU A 119 23.77 0.26 34.06
CA GLU A 119 23.24 0.91 35.28
C GLU A 119 21.79 0.51 35.59
N TYR A 120 21.07 -0.03 34.61
CA TYR A 120 19.65 -0.38 34.70
C TYR A 120 19.40 -1.89 34.75
N LEU A 121 20.41 -2.71 34.47
CA LEU A 121 20.33 -4.16 34.56
C LEU A 121 20.60 -4.60 36.01
N HIS A 122 19.55 -5.00 36.72
CA HIS A 122 19.68 -5.62 38.04
C HIS A 122 20.36 -7.00 37.91
N ARG A 123 21.71 -7.00 37.97
CA ARG A 123 22.60 -8.15 38.17
C ARG A 123 22.26 -9.39 37.34
N THR A 124 22.87 -9.56 36.16
CA THR A 124 23.05 -10.92 35.60
C THR A 124 24.07 -11.08 34.46
N SER A 125 24.59 -10.01 33.82
CA SER A 125 25.53 -10.14 32.69
C SER A 125 26.82 -9.36 32.88
N ASP A 126 27.96 -9.98 32.54
CA ASP A 126 29.27 -9.32 32.33
C ASP A 126 29.32 -8.56 30.98
N GLU A 127 28.15 -8.27 30.40
CA GLU A 127 28.04 -7.63 29.09
C GLU A 127 27.80 -6.14 29.29
N GLU A 128 28.75 -5.31 28.85
CA GLU A 128 28.57 -3.86 28.79
C GLU A 128 27.81 -3.49 27.50
N GLU A 129 26.54 -3.09 27.62
CA GLU A 129 25.64 -2.86 26.48
C GLU A 129 25.28 -1.37 26.31
N ILE A 130 25.50 -0.86 25.10
CA ILE A 130 25.01 0.45 24.67
C ILE A 130 23.78 0.25 23.78
N LEU A 131 22.67 0.87 24.18
CA LEU A 131 21.41 0.85 23.45
C LEU A 131 21.16 2.19 22.77
N PHE A 132 21.15 2.19 21.44
CA PHE A 132 20.78 3.34 20.63
C PHE A 132 19.27 3.36 20.37
N ASN A 133 18.71 4.56 20.34
CA ASN A 133 17.29 4.79 20.06
C ASN A 133 16.93 4.46 18.60
N ILE A 134 15.63 4.30 18.33
CA ILE A 134 15.10 4.09 16.98
C ILE A 134 15.42 5.29 16.10
N GLY A 135 15.85 5.04 14.85
CA GLY A 135 16.18 6.09 13.89
C GLY A 135 17.56 6.70 14.08
N THR A 136 18.43 6.07 14.88
CA THR A 136 19.83 6.50 14.99
C THR A 136 20.50 6.39 13.63
N VAL A 137 21.26 7.41 13.25
CA VAL A 137 21.95 7.49 11.97
C VAL A 137 23.43 7.18 12.15
N PHE A 138 23.97 6.46 11.19
CA PHE A 138 25.37 6.12 11.11
C PHE A 138 25.89 6.37 9.70
N GLN A 139 27.12 6.85 9.58
CA GLN A 139 27.81 6.94 8.30
C GLN A 139 28.70 5.73 8.09
N ILE A 140 28.63 5.13 6.91
CA ILE A 140 29.43 3.95 6.54
C ILE A 140 30.79 4.42 6.06
N ASP A 141 31.84 4.17 6.84
CA ASP A 141 33.21 4.59 6.53
C ASP A 141 33.88 3.61 5.55
N ASP A 142 33.78 2.32 5.86
CA ASP A 142 34.38 1.25 5.06
C ASP A 142 33.65 -0.10 5.27
N CYS A 143 33.79 -0.99 4.29
CA CYS A 143 33.29 -2.35 4.33
C CYS A 143 34.43 -3.29 3.93
N GLU A 144 34.90 -4.11 4.87
CA GLU A 144 35.96 -5.10 4.63
C GLU A 144 35.43 -6.53 4.79
N LYS A 145 35.92 -7.45 3.95
CA LYS A 145 35.64 -8.87 4.09
C LYS A 145 36.79 -9.53 4.84
N VAL A 146 36.52 -10.06 6.04
CA VAL A 146 37.52 -10.74 6.87
C VAL A 146 37.58 -12.21 6.44
N GLU A 147 38.40 -12.51 5.43
CA GLU A 147 38.44 -13.83 4.79
C GLU A 147 38.77 -14.99 5.73
N LYS A 148 39.61 -14.74 6.75
CA LYS A 148 40.00 -15.76 7.72
C LYS A 148 38.86 -16.20 8.64
N GLU A 149 37.91 -15.31 8.91
CA GLU A 149 36.86 -15.51 9.91
C GLU A 149 35.45 -15.60 9.28
N GLY A 150 35.34 -15.34 7.97
CA GLY A 150 34.14 -15.60 7.19
C GLY A 150 33.01 -14.58 7.37
N PHE A 151 33.32 -13.36 7.84
CA PHE A 151 32.34 -12.28 8.00
C PHE A 151 32.76 -11.00 7.30
N TRP A 152 31.81 -10.09 7.13
CA TRP A 152 32.05 -8.71 6.71
C TRP A 152 32.13 -7.80 7.93
N ARG A 153 33.18 -6.99 8.03
CA ARG A 153 33.24 -5.90 9.01
C ARG A 153 32.87 -4.60 8.33
N ILE A 154 31.86 -3.93 8.89
CA ILE A 154 31.37 -2.64 8.42
C ILE A 154 31.82 -1.61 9.45
N HIS A 155 32.77 -0.78 9.05
CA HIS A 155 33.26 0.34 9.83
C HIS A 155 32.33 1.52 9.63
N MET A 156 31.85 2.08 10.73
CA MET A 156 30.90 3.17 10.71
C MET A 156 31.06 4.03 11.95
N HIS A 157 30.53 5.25 11.90
CA HIS A 157 30.43 6.11 13.07
C HIS A 157 29.02 6.65 13.22
N ALA A 158 28.60 6.84 14.47
CA ALA A 158 27.34 7.51 14.77
C ALA A 158 27.46 8.99 14.40
N THR A 159 26.42 9.54 13.78
CA THR A 159 26.40 10.93 13.33
C THR A 159 25.02 11.55 13.51
N ASP A 160 24.99 12.86 13.71
CA ASP A 160 23.75 13.65 13.71
C ASP A 160 23.39 14.20 12.31
N GLU A 161 24.16 13.83 11.28
CA GLU A 161 23.87 14.23 9.91
C GLU A 161 22.45 13.79 9.50
N CYS A 162 21.68 14.72 8.93
CA CYS A 162 20.27 14.55 8.58
C CYS A 162 19.33 14.19 9.75
N ILE A 163 19.79 14.19 11.00
CA ILE A 163 18.96 13.81 12.14
C ILE A 163 17.87 14.86 12.40
N GLU A 164 18.15 16.14 12.14
CA GLU A 164 17.15 17.21 12.20
C GLU A 164 16.06 17.02 11.13
N ASP A 165 16.43 16.58 9.92
CA ASP A 165 15.47 16.26 8.86
C ASP A 165 14.61 15.05 9.22
N ILE A 166 15.22 14.00 9.79
CA ILE A 166 14.52 12.81 10.26
C ILE A 166 13.60 13.19 11.43
N GLN A 167 14.08 13.96 12.40
CA GLN A 167 13.28 14.44 13.53
C GLN A 167 12.13 15.31 13.05
N HIS A 168 12.36 16.25 12.13
CA HIS A 168 11.30 17.08 11.54
C HIS A 168 10.24 16.24 10.81
N ARG A 169 10.64 15.15 10.15
CA ARG A 169 9.71 14.19 9.52
C ARG A 169 8.99 13.29 10.53
N MET A 170 9.66 12.93 11.62
CA MET A 170 9.14 12.05 12.67
C MET A 170 8.28 12.78 13.70
N GLU A 171 8.49 14.07 13.93
CA GLU A 171 7.78 14.85 14.96
C GLU A 171 6.26 14.92 14.71
N PRO A 172 5.77 15.10 13.47
CA PRO A 172 4.35 14.95 13.16
C PRO A 172 3.80 13.55 13.48
N ILE A 173 4.62 12.51 13.29
CA ILE A 173 4.26 11.13 13.60
C ILE A 173 4.21 10.93 15.12
N LYS A 174 5.20 11.44 15.87
CA LYS A 174 5.24 11.42 17.33
C LYS A 174 4.09 12.21 17.97
N ASN A 175 3.76 13.38 17.42
CA ASN A 175 2.62 14.18 17.86
C ASN A 175 1.28 13.51 17.55
N LYS A 176 1.18 12.79 16.42
CA LYS A 176 0.03 11.92 16.15
C LYS A 176 -0.02 10.72 17.10
N LEU A 177 1.12 10.12 17.43
CA LEU A 177 1.23 9.01 18.39
C LEU A 177 0.86 9.41 19.82
N SER A 178 1.06 10.68 20.20
CA SER A 178 0.70 11.21 21.54
C SER A 178 -0.76 11.62 21.65
N THR A 179 -1.43 11.90 20.53
CA THR A 179 -2.82 12.38 20.48
C THR A 179 -3.83 11.30 20.05
N ILE A 180 -3.39 10.31 19.27
CA ILE A 180 -4.21 9.20 18.78
C ILE A 180 -4.00 8.00 19.69
N ASN A 181 -5.07 7.26 19.97
CA ASN A 181 -4.97 5.96 20.63
C ASN A 181 -3.98 5.07 19.86
N ILE A 182 -2.87 4.70 20.50
CA ILE A 182 -1.76 3.97 19.88
C ILE A 182 -2.22 2.66 19.21
N ASN A 183 -3.31 2.05 19.71
CA ASN A 183 -3.93 0.88 19.11
C ASN A 183 -4.40 1.18 17.68
N LEU A 184 -5.19 2.24 17.53
CA LEU A 184 -5.79 2.65 16.27
C LEU A 184 -4.74 3.13 15.28
N PHE A 185 -3.74 3.86 15.78
CA PHE A 185 -2.67 4.39 14.94
C PHE A 185 -1.86 3.27 14.26
N LEU A 186 -1.47 2.23 14.99
CA LEU A 186 -0.67 1.15 14.42
C LEU A 186 -1.43 0.40 13.32
N GLY A 187 -2.71 0.09 13.55
CA GLY A 187 -3.55 -0.54 12.54
C GLY A 187 -3.73 0.34 11.30
N LYS A 188 -3.89 1.66 11.48
CA LYS A 188 -3.92 2.62 10.38
C LYS A 188 -2.60 2.64 9.60
N LEU A 189 -1.46 2.62 10.28
CA LEU A 189 -0.15 2.61 9.64
C LEU A 189 0.02 1.36 8.77
N LEU A 190 -0.42 0.19 9.25
CA LEU A 190 -0.40 -1.03 8.45
C LEU A 190 -1.27 -0.90 7.18
N ILE A 191 -2.43 -0.24 7.26
CA ILE A 191 -3.26 0.06 6.08
C ILE A 191 -2.53 1.01 5.12
N ASP A 192 -1.91 2.07 5.64
CA ASP A 192 -1.20 3.06 4.83
C ASP A 192 0.06 2.48 4.17
N MET A 193 0.70 1.49 4.79
CA MET A 193 1.82 0.70 4.23
C MET A 193 1.36 -0.45 3.32
N HIS A 194 0.06 -0.55 3.03
CA HIS A 194 -0.53 -1.63 2.19
C HIS A 194 -0.41 -3.04 2.77
N HIS A 195 -0.10 -3.19 4.06
CA HIS A 195 -0.13 -4.48 4.77
C HIS A 195 -1.55 -4.80 5.26
N TYR A 196 -2.50 -4.92 4.33
CA TYR A 196 -3.93 -5.07 4.64
C TYR A 196 -4.21 -6.32 5.49
N ASP A 197 -3.59 -7.46 5.19
CA ASP A 197 -3.81 -8.69 5.98
C ASP A 197 -3.36 -8.56 7.44
N LYS A 198 -2.19 -7.93 7.64
CA LYS A 198 -1.65 -7.66 8.99
C LYS A 198 -2.58 -6.67 9.72
N ALA A 199 -3.04 -5.62 9.05
CA ALA A 199 -3.95 -4.64 9.61
C ALA A 199 -5.30 -5.26 10.04
N GLU A 200 -5.89 -6.09 9.18
CA GLU A 200 -7.16 -6.76 9.45
C GLU A 200 -7.02 -7.74 10.62
N SER A 201 -5.97 -8.57 10.63
CA SER A 201 -5.68 -9.48 11.74
C SER A 201 -5.50 -8.72 13.06
N TYR A 202 -4.74 -7.63 13.02
CA TYR A 202 -4.47 -6.77 14.16
C TYR A 202 -5.75 -6.13 14.74
N PHE A 203 -6.60 -5.55 13.91
CA PHE A 203 -7.86 -4.96 14.37
C PHE A 203 -8.85 -6.02 14.89
N ASN A 204 -8.93 -7.18 14.25
CA ASN A 204 -9.75 -8.29 14.73
C ASN A 204 -9.26 -8.84 16.07
N MET A 205 -7.94 -8.88 16.28
CA MET A 205 -7.35 -9.25 17.57
C MET A 205 -7.70 -8.22 18.65
N ILE A 206 -7.68 -6.92 18.35
CA ILE A 206 -8.14 -5.90 19.30
C ILE A 206 -9.60 -6.16 19.64
N LEU A 207 -10.49 -6.27 18.64
CA LEU A 207 -11.92 -6.47 18.85
C LEU A 207 -12.24 -7.69 19.72
N ARG A 208 -11.49 -8.80 19.57
CA ARG A 208 -11.65 -10.02 20.40
C ARG A 208 -11.21 -9.85 21.84
N ASN A 209 -10.25 -8.95 22.10
CA ASN A 209 -9.67 -8.72 23.42
C ASN A 209 -10.26 -7.48 24.12
N LEU A 210 -11.18 -6.77 23.46
CA LEU A 210 -11.96 -5.72 24.12
C LEU A 210 -12.87 -6.37 25.18
N PRO A 211 -13.10 -5.72 26.33
CA PRO A 211 -14.05 -6.22 27.32
C PRO A 211 -15.42 -6.46 26.68
N GLU A 212 -16.15 -7.49 27.14
CA GLU A 212 -17.52 -7.81 26.69
C GLU A 212 -18.47 -6.61 26.75
N TYR A 213 -18.22 -5.69 27.70
CA TYR A 213 -18.87 -4.39 27.76
C TYR A 213 -18.03 -3.34 27.04
N TYR A 214 -18.51 -2.97 25.85
CA TYR A 214 -18.35 -1.72 25.12
C TYR A 214 -17.05 -0.91 25.34
N HIS A 215 -16.26 -0.73 24.27
CA HIS A 215 -15.05 0.11 24.29
C HIS A 215 -15.20 1.35 23.38
N PRO A 216 -14.81 2.57 23.82
CA PRO A 216 -14.95 3.80 23.03
C PRO A 216 -14.16 3.77 21.70
N ASP A 217 -13.12 2.94 21.59
CA ASP A 217 -12.36 2.78 20.34
C ASP A 217 -13.07 1.92 19.29
N GLN A 218 -14.01 1.08 19.69
CA GLN A 218 -14.67 0.10 18.82
C GLN A 218 -15.25 0.69 17.53
N PRO A 219 -16.01 1.80 17.55
CA PRO A 219 -16.49 2.41 16.31
C PRO A 219 -15.35 2.80 15.36
N PHE A 220 -14.25 3.35 15.87
CA PHE A 220 -13.11 3.75 15.05
C PHE A 220 -12.38 2.55 14.44
N ILE A 221 -12.30 1.42 15.15
CA ILE A 221 -11.76 0.17 14.58
C ILE A 221 -12.60 -0.26 13.38
N TYR A 222 -13.93 -0.20 13.49
CA TYR A 222 -14.81 -0.52 12.36
C TYR A 222 -14.63 0.47 11.19
N GLU A 223 -14.37 1.75 11.43
CA GLU A 223 -14.03 2.68 10.33
C GLU A 223 -12.75 2.27 9.60
N TYR A 224 -11.70 1.90 10.33
CA TYR A 224 -10.45 1.46 9.71
C TYR A 224 -10.59 0.13 8.97
N LEU A 225 -11.36 -0.82 9.51
CA LEU A 225 -11.68 -2.06 8.80
C LEU A 225 -12.50 -1.75 7.53
N GLY A 226 -13.47 -0.84 7.58
CA GLY A 226 -14.20 -0.40 6.40
C GLY A 226 -13.31 0.27 5.35
N ASP A 227 -12.40 1.16 5.75
CA ASP A 227 -11.43 1.81 4.84
C ASP A 227 -10.49 0.78 4.19
N LEU A 228 -10.02 -0.19 4.97
CA LEU A 228 -9.24 -1.32 4.46
C LEU A 228 -10.01 -2.08 3.38
N GLN A 229 -11.27 -2.45 3.65
CA GLN A 229 -12.13 -3.14 2.68
C GLN A 229 -12.37 -2.28 1.41
N MET A 230 -12.50 -0.95 1.55
CA MET A 230 -12.56 -0.02 0.41
C MET A 230 -11.29 0.01 -0.43
N ARG A 231 -10.12 -0.15 0.19
CA ARG A 231 -8.81 -0.19 -0.52
C ARG A 231 -8.65 -1.48 -1.31
N VAL A 232 -9.02 -2.63 -0.74
CA VAL A 232 -9.02 -3.92 -1.46
C VAL A 232 -10.21 -4.11 -2.41
N LYS A 233 -11.13 -3.13 -2.48
CA LYS A 233 -12.33 -3.13 -3.32
C LYS A 233 -13.37 -4.18 -2.95
N ASN A 234 -13.41 -4.61 -1.69
CA ASN A 234 -14.51 -5.41 -1.16
C ASN A 234 -15.58 -4.46 -0.60
N PHE A 235 -16.46 -3.96 -1.48
CA PHE A 235 -17.44 -2.95 -1.06
C PHE A 235 -18.50 -3.57 -0.13
N ASN A 236 -18.85 -4.85 -0.30
CA ASN A 236 -19.80 -5.54 0.57
C ASN A 236 -19.40 -5.49 2.05
N ASN A 237 -18.17 -5.91 2.37
CA ASN A 237 -17.69 -5.86 3.75
C ASN A 237 -17.45 -4.42 4.23
N ALA A 238 -17.04 -3.52 3.33
CA ALA A 238 -16.84 -2.11 3.68
C ALA A 238 -18.11 -1.46 4.23
N LEU A 239 -19.26 -1.68 3.58
CA LEU A 239 -20.53 -1.12 4.02
C LEU A 239 -20.93 -1.64 5.41
N GLU A 240 -20.79 -2.94 5.65
CA GLU A 240 -21.13 -3.56 6.93
C GLU A 240 -20.33 -2.91 8.08
N TYR A 241 -19.03 -2.73 7.90
CA TYR A 241 -18.18 -2.07 8.89
C TYR A 241 -18.53 -0.60 9.09
N PHE A 242 -18.78 0.16 8.01
CA PHE A 242 -19.19 1.56 8.15
C PHE A 242 -20.55 1.69 8.84
N GLN A 243 -21.49 0.77 8.61
CA GLN A 243 -22.78 0.72 9.30
C GLN A 243 -22.61 0.42 10.79
N LYS A 244 -21.81 -0.59 11.15
CA LYS A 244 -21.48 -0.89 12.56
C LYS A 244 -20.87 0.33 13.26
N SER A 245 -19.91 1.01 12.63
CA SER A 245 -19.35 2.25 13.19
C SER A 245 -20.43 3.32 13.35
N TYR A 246 -21.26 3.53 12.33
CA TYR A 246 -22.31 4.54 12.33
C TYR A 246 -23.30 4.33 13.48
N GLU A 247 -23.83 3.13 13.64
CA GLU A 247 -24.77 2.78 14.71
C GLU A 247 -24.17 3.02 16.10
N LEU A 248 -22.92 2.59 16.32
CA LEU A 248 -22.24 2.82 17.59
C LEU A 248 -22.02 4.31 17.87
N LYS A 249 -21.59 5.09 16.87
CA LYS A 249 -21.34 6.53 17.03
C LYS A 249 -22.63 7.32 17.22
N GLN A 250 -23.74 6.92 16.60
CA GLN A 250 -25.04 7.56 16.82
C GLN A 250 -25.52 7.47 18.27
N ASN A 251 -25.13 6.40 18.99
CA ASN A 251 -25.47 6.22 20.39
C ASN A 251 -24.53 6.99 21.34
N LEU A 252 -23.29 7.24 20.91
CA LEU A 252 -22.28 7.96 21.72
C LEU A 252 -22.30 9.46 21.55
N TYR A 253 -22.50 9.90 20.32
CA TYR A 253 -22.20 11.25 19.89
C TYR A 253 -23.46 11.90 19.34
N SER A 254 -23.59 13.21 19.58
CA SER A 254 -24.63 13.98 18.93
C SER A 254 -24.39 14.02 17.42
N LYS A 255 -25.43 14.29 16.64
CA LYS A 255 -25.30 14.38 15.17
C LYS A 255 -24.32 15.47 14.71
N ASP A 256 -24.01 16.45 15.55
CA ASP A 256 -23.10 17.56 15.24
C ASP A 256 -21.69 17.36 15.84
N ASP A 257 -21.42 16.21 16.46
CA ASP A 257 -20.11 15.86 16.99
C ASP A 257 -19.09 15.60 15.87
N GLN A 258 -17.85 16.11 16.01
CA GLN A 258 -16.80 15.95 15.01
C GLN A 258 -16.45 14.49 14.71
N ASN A 259 -16.69 13.57 15.66
CA ASN A 259 -16.45 12.15 15.48
C ASN A 259 -17.37 11.51 14.42
N MET A 260 -18.48 12.17 14.03
CA MET A 260 -19.38 11.71 12.97
C MET A 260 -18.86 12.03 11.56
N PHE A 261 -17.95 12.99 11.41
CA PHE A 261 -17.46 13.45 10.10
C PHE A 261 -16.87 12.29 9.28
N MET A 262 -15.95 11.53 9.86
CA MET A 262 -15.25 10.45 9.15
C MET A 262 -16.23 9.38 8.67
N THR A 263 -17.21 9.00 9.50
CA THR A 263 -18.21 7.99 9.14
C THR A 263 -19.05 8.43 7.94
N TYR A 264 -19.53 9.68 7.94
CA TYR A 264 -20.27 10.21 6.80
C TYR A 264 -19.41 10.30 5.53
N ASN A 265 -18.15 10.72 5.67
CA ASN A 265 -17.21 10.78 4.56
C ASN A 265 -16.94 9.38 3.97
N HIS A 266 -16.74 8.37 4.82
CA HIS A 266 -16.54 6.98 4.41
C HIS A 266 -17.77 6.39 3.72
N LEU A 267 -18.98 6.61 4.27
CA LEU A 267 -20.23 6.20 3.61
C LEU A 267 -20.40 6.90 2.25
N GLY A 268 -20.10 8.20 2.17
CA GLY A 268 -20.09 8.93 0.90
C GLY A 268 -19.11 8.35 -0.12
N ASN A 269 -17.90 7.97 0.33
CA ASN A 269 -16.89 7.32 -0.51
C ASN A 269 -17.34 5.93 -0.98
N TYR A 270 -17.99 5.15 -0.11
CA TYR A 270 -18.59 3.87 -0.45
C TYR A 270 -19.62 4.01 -1.57
N TYR A 271 -20.64 4.86 -1.37
CA TYR A 271 -21.71 5.04 -2.37
C TYR A 271 -21.18 5.61 -3.69
N LYS A 272 -20.16 6.47 -3.64
CA LYS A 272 -19.45 6.96 -4.84
C LYS A 272 -18.78 5.79 -5.58
N ALA A 273 -18.11 4.89 -4.87
CA ALA A 273 -17.39 3.77 -5.48
C ALA A 273 -18.30 2.74 -6.17
N ILE A 274 -19.51 2.50 -5.62
CA ILE A 274 -20.52 1.64 -6.25
C ILE A 274 -21.42 2.38 -7.26
N GLY A 275 -21.10 3.64 -7.58
CA GLY A 275 -21.81 4.42 -8.59
C GLY A 275 -23.15 5.04 -8.15
N ASP A 276 -23.57 4.90 -6.89
CA ASP A 276 -24.73 5.60 -6.34
C ASP A 276 -24.36 7.04 -5.95
N LEU A 277 -24.20 7.87 -6.98
CA LEU A 277 -23.80 9.28 -6.84
C LEU A 277 -24.83 10.12 -6.07
N LYS A 278 -26.11 9.72 -6.06
CA LYS A 278 -27.17 10.44 -5.34
C LYS A 278 -26.99 10.25 -3.84
N THR A 279 -26.86 9.01 -3.38
CA THR A 279 -26.65 8.71 -1.97
C THR A 279 -25.30 9.20 -1.48
N ALA A 280 -24.26 9.11 -2.32
CA ALA A 280 -22.94 9.69 -2.02
C ALA A 280 -23.03 11.19 -1.71
N GLU A 281 -23.71 11.97 -2.56
CA GLU A 281 -23.90 13.41 -2.36
C GLU A 281 -24.67 13.72 -1.07
N ILE A 282 -25.68 12.93 -0.72
CA ILE A 282 -26.40 13.08 0.56
C ILE A 282 -25.44 12.97 1.75
N TYR A 283 -24.59 11.95 1.76
CA TYR A 283 -23.62 11.74 2.84
C TYR A 283 -22.54 12.81 2.89
N TYR A 284 -21.99 13.22 1.74
CA TYR A 284 -21.06 14.34 1.71
C TYR A 284 -21.72 15.64 2.16
N ASN A 285 -23.00 15.88 1.82
CA ASN A 285 -23.68 17.07 2.29
C ASN A 285 -23.83 17.11 3.83
N LYS A 286 -24.03 15.95 4.49
CA LYS A 286 -24.01 15.88 5.96
C LYS A 286 -22.68 16.33 6.55
N THR A 287 -21.57 16.16 5.82
CA THR A 287 -20.25 16.58 6.32
C THR A 287 -20.03 18.09 6.33
N PHE A 288 -20.88 18.89 5.66
CA PHE A 288 -20.76 20.36 5.68
C PHE A 288 -21.05 20.98 7.06
N ASN A 289 -21.72 20.25 7.95
CA ASN A 289 -21.90 20.68 9.34
C ASN A 289 -20.57 20.85 10.08
N TYR A 290 -19.48 20.23 9.57
CA TYR A 290 -18.14 20.26 10.19
C TYR A 290 -17.14 21.15 9.46
N LYS A 291 -17.63 22.08 8.62
CA LYS A 291 -16.82 22.98 7.79
C LYS A 291 -15.84 23.90 8.56
N ASN A 292 -16.03 24.04 9.87
CA ASN A 292 -15.15 24.87 10.71
C ASN A 292 -13.75 24.28 10.85
N ASN A 293 -13.57 22.97 10.58
CA ASN A 293 -12.26 22.37 10.45
C ASN A 293 -11.81 22.45 8.97
N PRO A 294 -10.72 23.20 8.65
CA PRO A 294 -10.29 23.41 7.27
C PRO A 294 -9.96 22.12 6.53
N ILE A 295 -9.36 21.13 7.21
CA ILE A 295 -9.03 19.83 6.62
C ILE A 295 -10.30 19.09 6.23
N ASN A 296 -11.26 18.99 7.15
CA ASN A 296 -12.53 18.32 6.90
C ASN A 296 -13.30 19.00 5.74
N PHE A 297 -13.34 20.33 5.74
CA PHE A 297 -13.99 21.10 4.69
C PHE A 297 -13.35 20.88 3.32
N ALA A 298 -12.02 20.86 3.26
CA ALA A 298 -11.28 20.60 2.03
C ALA A 298 -11.53 19.17 1.51
N ILE A 299 -11.51 18.15 2.38
CA ILE A 299 -11.82 16.76 2.02
C ILE A 299 -13.25 16.65 1.46
N THR A 300 -14.23 17.27 2.11
CA THR A 300 -15.63 17.30 1.63
C THR A 300 -15.73 17.93 0.24
N LYS A 301 -15.10 19.09 0.04
CA LYS A 301 -15.09 19.77 -1.27
C LYS A 301 -14.42 18.91 -2.33
N LEU A 302 -13.30 18.28 -2.02
CA LEU A 302 -12.61 17.39 -2.95
C LEU A 302 -13.52 16.25 -3.40
N ASN A 303 -14.18 15.57 -2.46
CA ASN A 303 -15.09 14.47 -2.77
C ASN A 303 -16.32 14.89 -3.58
N LEU A 304 -16.91 16.05 -3.26
CA LEU A 304 -18.03 16.59 -4.03
C LEU A 304 -17.61 17.09 -5.41
N SER A 305 -16.38 17.56 -5.59
CA SER A 305 -15.87 17.95 -6.90
C SER A 305 -15.95 16.78 -7.87
N THR A 306 -15.56 15.58 -7.45
CA THR A 306 -15.67 14.34 -8.23
C THR A 306 -17.12 14.03 -8.58
N ILE A 307 -18.07 14.19 -7.66
CA ILE A 307 -19.51 14.04 -7.94
C ILE A 307 -19.96 15.03 -9.02
N PHE A 308 -19.50 16.28 -8.96
CA PHE A 308 -19.84 17.28 -9.97
C PHE A 308 -19.20 17.00 -11.33
N VAL A 309 -18.01 16.39 -11.38
CA VAL A 309 -17.43 15.88 -12.64
C VAL A 309 -18.37 14.85 -13.27
N PHE A 310 -18.84 13.85 -12.51
CA PHE A 310 -19.78 12.85 -13.03
C PHE A 310 -21.11 13.45 -13.49
N LYS A 311 -21.58 14.51 -12.83
CA LYS A 311 -22.77 15.28 -13.24
C LYS A 311 -22.51 16.27 -14.39
N LYS A 312 -21.32 16.28 -14.99
CA LYS A 312 -20.87 17.20 -16.04
C LYS A 312 -20.92 18.69 -15.64
N LYS A 313 -20.90 18.99 -14.35
CA LYS A 313 -20.85 20.36 -13.79
C LYS A 313 -19.39 20.81 -13.62
N TYR A 314 -18.67 20.87 -14.73
CA TYR A 314 -17.21 21.04 -14.75
C TYR A 314 -16.72 22.34 -14.13
N SER A 315 -17.41 23.47 -14.35
CA SER A 315 -17.03 24.77 -13.76
C SER A 315 -17.07 24.73 -12.23
N LYS A 316 -18.14 24.16 -11.66
CA LYS A 316 -18.28 23.99 -10.21
C LYS A 316 -17.23 23.03 -9.65
N ALA A 317 -16.99 21.90 -10.31
CA ALA A 317 -15.98 20.94 -9.89
C ALA A 317 -14.57 21.56 -9.88
N ARG A 318 -14.24 22.32 -10.94
CA ARG A 318 -12.96 23.02 -11.08
C ARG A 318 -12.75 24.03 -9.95
N GLN A 319 -13.74 24.89 -9.69
CA GLN A 319 -13.65 25.85 -8.59
C GLN A 319 -13.42 25.16 -7.25
N MET A 320 -14.13 24.05 -7.00
CA MET A 320 -13.96 23.29 -5.76
C MET A 320 -12.55 22.70 -5.63
N CYS A 321 -11.93 22.22 -6.71
CA CYS A 321 -10.54 21.75 -6.67
C CYS A 321 -9.55 22.88 -6.39
N LEU A 322 -9.74 24.05 -7.01
CA LEU A 322 -8.88 25.22 -6.77
C LEU A 322 -8.99 25.73 -5.33
N ASP A 323 -10.20 25.82 -4.79
CA ASP A 323 -10.44 26.18 -3.38
C ASP A 323 -9.73 25.19 -2.43
N VAL A 324 -9.79 23.90 -2.73
CA VAL A 324 -9.16 22.84 -1.92
C VAL A 324 -7.64 22.99 -1.94
N GLN A 325 -7.04 23.26 -3.10
CA GLN A 325 -5.61 23.50 -3.21
C GLN A 325 -5.17 24.72 -2.40
N GLU A 326 -5.96 25.80 -2.40
CA GLU A 326 -5.66 26.99 -1.59
C GLU A 326 -5.68 26.66 -0.09
N ILE A 327 -6.71 25.95 0.38
CA ILE A 327 -6.79 25.51 1.79
C ILE A 327 -5.59 24.63 2.15
N PHE A 328 -5.28 23.62 1.34
CA PHE A 328 -4.20 22.69 1.61
C PHE A 328 -2.81 23.31 1.58
N LYS A 329 -2.57 24.31 0.73
CA LYS A 329 -1.30 25.06 0.70
C LYS A 329 -1.06 25.88 1.97
N GLN A 330 -2.12 26.23 2.71
CA GLN A 330 -2.02 26.96 3.98
C GLN A 330 -1.77 26.04 5.19
N LEU A 331 -1.86 24.71 5.03
CA LEU A 331 -1.64 23.76 6.12
C LEU A 331 -0.17 23.40 6.28
N GLN A 332 0.21 23.05 7.52
CA GLN A 332 1.53 22.51 7.84
C GLN A 332 1.39 21.21 8.66
N PRO A 333 1.99 20.09 8.21
CA PRO A 333 2.69 19.92 6.93
C PRO A 333 1.72 19.98 5.73
N ILE A 334 2.25 20.36 4.57
CA ILE A 334 1.48 20.45 3.32
C ILE A 334 1.02 19.04 2.90
N PRO A 335 -0.28 18.80 2.69
CA PRO A 335 -0.80 17.49 2.28
C PRO A 335 -0.62 17.30 0.76
N HIS A 336 0.61 17.01 0.34
CA HIS A 336 0.97 16.89 -1.09
C HIS A 336 0.14 15.86 -1.85
N ALA A 337 -0.23 14.75 -1.21
CA ALA A 337 -1.06 13.71 -1.83
C ALA A 337 -2.48 14.20 -2.18
N ASP A 338 -3.09 15.04 -1.34
CA ASP A 338 -4.43 15.57 -1.60
C ASP A 338 -4.41 16.69 -2.65
N ILE A 339 -3.34 17.49 -2.68
CA ILE A 339 -3.11 18.48 -3.76
C ILE A 339 -2.91 17.75 -5.10
N MET A 340 -2.14 16.65 -5.11
CA MET A 340 -1.95 15.81 -6.30
C MET A 340 -3.29 15.21 -6.78
N ALA A 341 -4.16 14.78 -5.87
CA ALA A 341 -5.51 14.33 -6.25
C ALA A 341 -6.35 15.44 -6.90
N CYS A 342 -6.22 16.69 -6.45
CA CYS A 342 -6.84 17.85 -7.11
C CYS A 342 -6.33 18.02 -8.55
N GLN A 343 -5.01 17.88 -8.77
CA GLN A 343 -4.44 17.96 -10.12
C GLN A 343 -4.98 16.86 -11.03
N GLY A 344 -5.09 15.63 -10.54
CA GLY A 344 -5.72 14.54 -11.29
C GLY A 344 -7.17 14.84 -11.69
N ILE A 345 -7.98 15.36 -10.76
CA ILE A 345 -9.38 15.73 -11.05
C ILE A 345 -9.47 16.89 -12.04
N LEU A 346 -8.57 17.87 -11.94
CA LEU A 346 -8.50 18.96 -12.92
C LEU A 346 -8.14 18.41 -14.31
N GLY A 347 -7.16 17.52 -14.40
CA GLY A 347 -6.83 16.78 -15.62
C GLY A 347 -8.03 16.03 -16.20
N ASP A 348 -8.79 15.31 -15.37
CA ASP A 348 -10.02 14.62 -15.75
C ASP A 348 -11.07 15.57 -16.31
N ILE A 349 -11.26 16.73 -15.69
CA ILE A 349 -12.22 17.75 -16.15
C ILE A 349 -11.86 18.21 -17.55
N TYR A 350 -10.61 18.60 -17.79
CA TYR A 350 -10.16 19.08 -19.10
C TYR A 350 -10.14 17.97 -20.15
N LEU A 351 -9.77 16.74 -19.78
CA LEU A 351 -9.85 15.57 -20.64
C LEU A 351 -11.28 15.33 -21.12
N LYS A 352 -12.27 15.41 -20.22
CA LYS A 352 -13.71 15.26 -20.56
C LYS A 352 -14.27 16.42 -21.38
N GLN A 353 -13.59 17.55 -21.40
CA GLN A 353 -13.89 18.70 -22.27
C GLN A 353 -13.08 18.67 -23.58
N GLU A 354 -12.32 17.60 -23.83
CA GLU A 354 -11.45 17.43 -25.00
C GLU A 354 -10.35 18.51 -25.13
N GLN A 355 -10.01 19.16 -24.01
CA GLN A 355 -8.92 20.13 -23.91
C GLN A 355 -7.64 19.41 -23.52
N TYR A 356 -7.10 18.64 -24.46
CA TYR A 356 -6.03 17.68 -24.18
C TYR A 356 -4.70 18.32 -23.74
N ASP A 357 -4.35 19.50 -24.25
CA ASP A 357 -3.10 20.17 -23.88
C ASP A 357 -3.14 20.62 -22.41
N ILE A 358 -4.26 21.23 -21.99
CA ILE A 358 -4.45 21.66 -20.60
C ILE A 358 -4.53 20.43 -19.67
N ALA A 359 -5.20 19.36 -20.09
CA ALA A 359 -5.24 18.12 -19.32
C ALA A 359 -3.85 17.52 -19.13
N GLN A 360 -2.97 17.65 -20.14
CA GLN A 360 -1.59 17.19 -20.07
C GLN A 360 -0.81 17.89 -18.96
N ASP A 361 -0.91 19.22 -18.87
CA ASP A 361 -0.22 20.00 -17.85
C ASP A 361 -0.60 19.53 -16.45
N PHE A 362 -1.90 19.37 -16.18
CA PHE A 362 -2.39 18.90 -14.88
C PHE A 362 -1.96 17.47 -14.55
N TYR A 363 -1.99 16.55 -15.51
CA TYR A 363 -1.55 15.18 -15.27
C TYR A 363 -0.03 15.06 -15.11
N LEU A 364 0.76 15.85 -15.83
CA LEU A 364 2.21 15.91 -15.67
C LEU A 364 2.57 16.46 -14.30
N ASP A 365 1.90 17.53 -13.85
CA ASP A 365 2.08 18.07 -12.49
C ASP A 365 1.76 17.01 -11.43
N ALA A 366 0.63 16.31 -11.56
CA ALA A 366 0.25 15.22 -10.65
C ALA A 366 1.32 14.10 -10.63
N PHE A 367 1.83 13.72 -11.79
CA PHE A 367 2.87 12.70 -11.91
C PHE A 367 4.20 13.13 -11.27
N GLN A 368 4.64 14.37 -11.48
CA GLN A 368 5.88 14.87 -10.87
C GLN A 368 5.76 14.99 -9.34
N MET A 369 4.62 15.46 -8.85
CA MET A 369 4.32 15.43 -7.41
C MET A 369 4.34 14.00 -6.87
N GLY A 370 3.71 13.05 -7.57
CA GLY A 370 3.71 11.64 -7.21
C GLY A 370 5.12 11.07 -7.11
N LYS A 371 5.98 11.33 -8.10
CA LYS A 371 7.40 10.91 -8.08
C LYS A 371 8.20 11.50 -6.93
N THR A 372 7.86 12.71 -6.51
CA THR A 372 8.60 13.44 -5.47
C THR A 372 8.20 12.99 -4.07
N TYR A 373 6.91 12.71 -3.84
CA TYR A 373 6.36 12.53 -2.50
C TYR A 373 5.80 11.15 -2.20
N LEU A 374 5.65 10.27 -3.19
CA LEU A 374 5.13 8.91 -3.02
C LEU A 374 6.22 7.87 -3.26
N SER A 375 6.05 6.69 -2.66
CA SER A 375 6.92 5.55 -2.97
C SER A 375 6.63 5.02 -4.37
N ILE A 376 7.61 4.37 -4.97
CA ILE A 376 7.46 3.76 -6.31
C ILE A 376 6.36 2.68 -6.35
N GLY A 377 6.01 2.08 -5.21
CA GLY A 377 4.93 1.11 -5.07
C GLY A 377 3.56 1.73 -4.77
N ASP A 378 3.42 3.05 -4.73
CA ASP A 378 2.16 3.70 -4.32
C ASP A 378 1.09 3.58 -5.44
N PRO A 379 -0.11 3.04 -5.13
CA PRO A 379 -1.20 2.90 -6.09
C PRO A 379 -1.66 4.20 -6.76
N ARG A 380 -1.41 5.36 -6.14
CA ARG A 380 -1.76 6.68 -6.66
C ARG A 380 -0.80 7.13 -7.74
N LEU A 381 0.50 6.81 -7.63
CA LEU A 381 1.47 7.07 -8.69
C LEU A 381 1.10 6.28 -9.96
N ILE A 382 0.69 5.03 -9.81
CA ILE A 382 0.17 4.21 -10.92
C ILE A 382 -1.08 4.82 -11.56
N HIS A 383 -1.96 5.44 -10.77
CA HIS A 383 -3.12 6.12 -11.33
C HIS A 383 -2.69 7.29 -12.23
N CYS A 384 -1.71 8.10 -11.82
CA CYS A 384 -1.17 9.18 -12.66
C CYS A 384 -0.54 8.64 -13.95
N ILE A 385 0.22 7.54 -13.87
CA ILE A 385 0.83 6.89 -15.05
C ILE A 385 -0.26 6.43 -16.03
N CYS A 386 -1.28 5.74 -15.54
CA CYS A 386 -2.40 5.29 -16.37
C CYS A 386 -3.16 6.47 -16.99
N ALA A 387 -3.39 7.55 -16.24
CA ALA A 387 -4.09 8.73 -16.74
C ALA A 387 -3.31 9.45 -17.85
N LEU A 388 -2.00 9.60 -17.72
CA LEU A 388 -1.13 10.14 -18.77
C LEU A 388 -1.11 9.26 -20.02
N ALA A 389 -1.04 7.94 -19.85
CA ALA A 389 -1.08 7.01 -20.97
C ALA A 389 -2.42 7.07 -21.71
N ASP A 390 -3.54 7.14 -20.98
CA ASP A 390 -4.87 7.32 -21.54
C ASP A 390 -5.01 8.67 -22.28
N LEU A 391 -4.43 9.74 -21.74
CA LEU A 391 -4.38 11.04 -22.41
C LEU A 391 -3.62 10.96 -23.73
N TYR A 392 -2.39 10.41 -23.74
CA TYR A 392 -1.60 10.28 -24.97
C TYR A 392 -2.32 9.44 -26.02
N TYR A 393 -2.99 8.37 -25.61
CA TYR A 393 -3.83 7.58 -26.50
C TYR A 393 -4.99 8.41 -27.08
N LYS A 394 -5.69 9.21 -26.25
CA LYS A 394 -6.78 10.09 -26.69
C LYS A 394 -6.32 11.22 -27.61
N GLN A 395 -5.07 11.67 -27.49
CA GLN A 395 -4.43 12.59 -28.43
C GLN A 395 -4.01 11.92 -29.76
N GLY A 396 -4.23 10.61 -29.93
CA GLY A 396 -3.78 9.84 -31.11
C GLY A 396 -2.29 9.47 -31.09
N LYS A 397 -1.58 9.74 -29.99
CA LYS A 397 -0.14 9.46 -29.82
C LYS A 397 0.07 8.07 -29.21
N GLN A 398 -0.41 7.03 -29.90
CA GLN A 398 -0.40 5.65 -29.37
C GLN A 398 1.00 5.10 -29.09
N THR A 399 1.98 5.41 -29.96
CA THR A 399 3.39 5.01 -29.75
C THR A 399 3.95 5.63 -28.48
N LEU A 400 3.74 6.94 -28.29
CA LEU A 400 4.16 7.66 -27.08
C LEU A 400 3.51 7.07 -25.82
N ALA A 401 2.21 6.75 -25.86
CA ALA A 401 1.51 6.12 -24.74
C ALA A 401 2.14 4.77 -24.36
N MET A 402 2.44 3.93 -25.36
CA MET A 402 3.04 2.62 -25.16
C MET A 402 4.47 2.71 -24.65
N ASP A 403 5.30 3.59 -25.22
CA ASP A 403 6.69 3.77 -24.82
C ASP A 403 6.79 4.35 -23.40
N PHE A 404 5.91 5.28 -23.05
CA PHE A 404 5.79 5.78 -21.68
C PHE A 404 5.45 4.65 -20.69
N CYS A 405 4.48 3.78 -21.00
CA CYS A 405 4.16 2.65 -20.14
C CYS A 405 5.34 1.65 -20.01
N LYS A 406 6.09 1.39 -21.09
CA LYS A 406 7.29 0.52 -21.05
C LYS A 406 8.39 1.10 -20.17
N GLU A 407 8.63 2.40 -20.28
CA GLU A 407 9.60 3.10 -19.42
C GLU A 407 9.19 2.97 -17.95
N GLN A 408 7.92 3.26 -17.64
CA GLN A 408 7.43 3.14 -16.26
C GLN A 408 7.48 1.69 -15.77
N LEU A 409 7.14 0.70 -16.59
CA LEU A 409 7.27 -0.71 -16.25
C LEU A 409 8.70 -1.06 -15.85
N SER A 410 9.70 -0.67 -16.66
CA SER A 410 11.11 -0.93 -16.39
C SER A 410 11.60 -0.28 -15.10
N ILE A 411 11.16 0.95 -14.81
CA ILE A 411 11.49 1.64 -13.55
C ILE A 411 10.89 0.86 -12.36
N HIS A 412 9.62 0.46 -12.44
CA HIS A 412 8.97 -0.25 -11.34
C HIS A 412 9.58 -1.64 -11.12
N GLU A 413 9.90 -2.38 -12.19
CA GLU A 413 10.59 -3.68 -12.10
C GLU A 413 11.99 -3.57 -11.50
N LYS A 414 12.71 -2.47 -11.76
CA LYS A 414 14.07 -2.25 -11.23
C LYS A 414 14.08 -1.87 -9.75
N TYR A 415 13.14 -1.03 -9.30
CA TYR A 415 13.19 -0.43 -7.97
C TYR A 415 12.22 -1.05 -6.96
N LEU A 416 11.28 -1.89 -7.38
CA LEU A 416 10.49 -2.69 -6.46
C LEU A 416 11.27 -3.93 -6.05
N SER A 417 11.35 -4.18 -4.74
CA SER A 417 12.01 -5.37 -4.18
C SER A 417 11.34 -6.70 -4.58
N ASN A 418 10.08 -6.64 -5.03
CA ASN A 418 9.30 -7.79 -5.46
C ASN A 418 8.76 -7.56 -6.88
N THR A 419 9.18 -8.37 -7.84
CA THR A 419 8.70 -8.33 -9.23
C THR A 419 7.24 -8.77 -9.37
N ASN A 420 6.67 -9.40 -8.35
CA ASN A 420 5.27 -9.81 -8.27
C ASN A 420 4.38 -8.73 -7.61
N HIS A 421 4.77 -7.45 -7.68
CA HIS A 421 4.03 -6.36 -7.05
C HIS A 421 2.83 -5.91 -7.90
N ILE A 422 1.70 -5.61 -7.25
CA ILE A 422 0.42 -5.32 -7.93
C ILE A 422 0.47 -4.10 -8.87
N CYS A 423 1.38 -3.16 -8.59
CA CYS A 423 1.57 -1.99 -9.45
C CYS A 423 2.10 -2.36 -10.84
N ILE A 424 2.97 -3.37 -10.93
CA ILE A 424 3.47 -3.91 -12.20
C ILE A 424 2.30 -4.49 -13.00
N ALA A 425 1.43 -5.28 -12.35
CA ALA A 425 0.23 -5.85 -12.98
C ALA A 425 -0.71 -4.76 -13.54
N ARG A 426 -0.88 -3.64 -12.82
CA ARG A 426 -1.71 -2.52 -13.28
C ARG A 426 -1.11 -1.79 -14.49
N ILE A 427 0.22 -1.64 -14.56
CA ILE A 427 0.90 -1.09 -15.74
C ILE A 427 0.74 -2.04 -16.93
N LEU A 428 0.98 -3.35 -16.73
CA LEU A 428 0.78 -4.37 -17.76
C LEU A 428 -0.67 -4.40 -18.27
N LEU A 429 -1.65 -4.33 -17.36
CA LEU A 429 -3.06 -4.23 -17.72
C LEU A 429 -3.32 -3.01 -18.62
N LYS A 430 -2.76 -1.84 -18.27
CA LYS A 430 -2.87 -0.63 -19.09
C LYS A 430 -2.20 -0.80 -20.47
N MET A 431 -1.04 -1.45 -20.54
CA MET A 431 -0.40 -1.76 -21.82
C MET A 431 -1.27 -2.70 -22.68
N GLY A 432 -1.92 -3.68 -22.05
CA GLY A 432 -2.94 -4.51 -22.68
C GLY A 432 -4.10 -3.67 -23.22
N ASP A 433 -4.65 -2.74 -22.44
CA ASP A 433 -5.73 -1.84 -22.87
C ASP A 433 -5.34 -0.99 -24.08
N LEU A 434 -4.10 -0.52 -24.15
CA LEU A 434 -3.60 0.37 -25.21
C LEU A 434 -3.27 -0.36 -26.52
N SER A 435 -2.96 -1.66 -26.46
CA SER A 435 -2.53 -2.46 -27.61
C SER A 435 -3.53 -3.53 -28.04
N ASN A 436 -4.48 -3.90 -27.18
CA ASN A 436 -5.29 -5.11 -27.29
C ASN A 436 -4.45 -6.40 -27.41
N ASP A 437 -3.24 -6.41 -26.88
CA ASP A 437 -2.37 -7.59 -26.90
C ASP A 437 -2.62 -8.49 -25.67
N ILE A 438 -3.06 -9.72 -25.95
CA ILE A 438 -3.38 -10.75 -24.95
C ILE A 438 -2.19 -11.11 -24.05
N SER A 439 -0.95 -10.93 -24.54
CA SER A 439 0.26 -11.29 -23.80
C SER A 439 0.44 -10.43 -22.54
N TYR A 440 0.11 -9.13 -22.57
CA TYR A 440 0.20 -8.26 -21.40
C TYR A 440 -0.85 -8.61 -20.35
N TYR A 441 -2.08 -8.92 -20.77
CA TYR A 441 -3.13 -9.37 -19.85
C TYR A 441 -2.76 -10.68 -19.16
N ARG A 442 -2.16 -11.64 -19.88
CA ARG A 442 -1.69 -12.90 -19.28
C ARG A 442 -0.59 -12.67 -18.23
N LYS A 443 0.41 -11.83 -18.54
CA LYS A 443 1.45 -11.45 -17.57
C LYS A 443 0.86 -10.72 -16.35
N ALA A 444 -0.09 -9.82 -16.56
CA ALA A 444 -0.79 -9.15 -15.46
C ALA A 444 -1.56 -10.17 -14.59
N MET A 445 -2.20 -11.17 -15.21
CA MET A 445 -2.93 -12.22 -14.48
C MET A 445 -2.04 -13.14 -13.66
N GLU A 446 -0.82 -13.45 -14.11
CA GLU A 446 0.15 -14.20 -13.30
C GLU A 446 0.40 -13.49 -11.96
N ILE A 447 0.56 -12.17 -12.00
CA ILE A 447 0.76 -11.35 -10.80
C ILE A 447 -0.53 -11.24 -9.98
N PHE A 448 -1.68 -11.03 -10.63
CA PHE A 448 -2.96 -10.94 -9.93
C PHE A 448 -3.34 -12.25 -9.24
N ASN A 449 -3.06 -13.43 -9.82
CA ASN A 449 -3.38 -14.72 -9.19
C ASN A 449 -2.66 -14.89 -7.83
N ASN A 450 -1.44 -14.36 -7.71
CA ASN A 450 -0.67 -14.39 -6.45
C ASN A 450 -1.09 -13.31 -5.45
N ASN A 451 -1.80 -12.27 -5.89
CA ASN A 451 -2.10 -11.07 -5.10
C ASN A 451 -3.59 -10.70 -5.13
N MET A 452 -4.47 -11.62 -5.50
CA MET A 452 -5.86 -11.34 -5.91
C MET A 452 -6.63 -10.57 -4.82
N ARG A 453 -6.37 -10.88 -3.55
CA ARG A 453 -7.00 -10.24 -2.39
C ARG A 453 -6.71 -8.74 -2.30
N PHE A 454 -5.62 -8.26 -2.90
CA PHE A 454 -5.20 -6.87 -2.79
C PHE A 454 -5.72 -5.97 -3.91
N ASP A 455 -6.23 -6.54 -5.02
CA ASP A 455 -6.87 -5.77 -6.11
C ASP A 455 -7.89 -6.63 -6.88
N TYR A 456 -9.02 -6.93 -6.23
CA TYR A 456 -10.11 -7.69 -6.84
C TYR A 456 -10.63 -7.02 -8.13
N LEU A 457 -10.72 -5.69 -8.16
CA LEU A 457 -11.31 -4.97 -9.28
C LEU A 457 -10.45 -5.04 -10.54
N SER A 458 -9.14 -4.78 -10.43
CA SER A 458 -8.24 -4.90 -11.59
C SER A 458 -8.14 -6.36 -12.07
N THR A 459 -8.19 -7.32 -11.14
CA THR A 459 -8.22 -8.75 -11.49
C THR A 459 -9.46 -9.11 -12.30
N ALA A 460 -10.65 -8.72 -11.83
CA ALA A 460 -11.90 -8.98 -12.54
C ALA A 460 -11.94 -8.29 -13.91
N LYS A 461 -11.41 -7.07 -14.02
CA LYS A 461 -11.28 -6.37 -15.31
C LYS A 461 -10.34 -7.09 -16.27
N CYS A 462 -9.20 -7.58 -15.78
CA CYS A 462 -8.25 -8.32 -16.59
C CYS A 462 -8.86 -9.64 -17.12
N LEU A 463 -9.59 -10.37 -16.27
CA LEU A 463 -10.34 -11.56 -16.66
C LEU A 463 -11.40 -11.28 -17.73
N MET A 464 -12.15 -10.18 -17.58
CA MET A 464 -13.11 -9.76 -18.60
C MET A 464 -12.42 -9.43 -19.94
N LYS A 465 -11.27 -8.76 -19.91
CA LYS A 465 -10.49 -8.47 -21.13
C LYS A 465 -9.93 -9.73 -21.80
N LEU A 466 -9.46 -10.69 -21.00
CA LEU A 466 -9.04 -11.99 -21.52
C LEU A 466 -10.21 -12.73 -22.18
N ALA A 467 -11.39 -12.71 -21.57
CA ALA A 467 -12.59 -13.31 -22.15
C ALA A 467 -13.08 -12.63 -23.43
N GLU A 468 -12.96 -11.30 -23.53
CA GLU A 468 -13.27 -10.55 -24.75
C GLU A 468 -12.33 -10.96 -25.91
N LEU A 469 -11.06 -11.22 -25.61
CA LEU A 469 -10.03 -11.57 -26.60
C LEU A 469 -9.97 -13.07 -26.91
N ASP A 470 -10.46 -13.93 -26.01
CA ASP A 470 -10.65 -15.37 -26.24
C ASP A 470 -12.11 -15.80 -25.95
N PRO A 471 -13.06 -15.54 -26.87
CA PRO A 471 -14.50 -15.71 -26.63
C PRO A 471 -14.95 -17.16 -26.45
N ASN A 472 -14.05 -18.14 -26.62
CA ASN A 472 -14.38 -19.55 -26.44
C ASN A 472 -14.17 -20.01 -24.99
N ASP A 473 -13.49 -19.22 -24.16
CA ASP A 473 -13.29 -19.54 -22.75
C ASP A 473 -14.36 -18.89 -21.86
N GLU A 474 -15.26 -19.72 -21.34
CA GLU A 474 -16.29 -19.28 -20.38
C GLU A 474 -15.73 -19.15 -18.96
N SER A 475 -14.58 -19.80 -18.71
CA SER A 475 -13.95 -19.88 -17.40
C SER A 475 -13.61 -18.49 -16.88
N GLU A 476 -13.06 -17.63 -17.73
CA GLU A 476 -12.62 -16.30 -17.30
C GLU A 476 -13.77 -15.37 -16.94
N ILE A 477 -14.90 -15.40 -17.67
CA ILE A 477 -16.09 -14.62 -17.29
C ILE A 477 -16.72 -15.18 -16.02
N SER A 478 -16.73 -16.51 -15.86
CA SER A 478 -17.25 -17.13 -14.63
C SER A 478 -16.42 -16.72 -13.41
N ARG A 479 -15.09 -16.75 -13.53
CA ARG A 479 -14.16 -16.26 -12.48
C ARG A 479 -14.34 -14.76 -12.22
N ALA A 480 -14.47 -13.95 -13.27
CA ALA A 480 -14.73 -12.52 -13.11
C ALA A 480 -16.04 -12.25 -12.36
N LEU A 481 -17.09 -13.01 -12.68
CA LEU A 481 -18.39 -12.92 -12.01
C LEU A 481 -18.30 -13.27 -10.52
N GLU A 482 -17.57 -14.33 -10.17
CA GLU A 482 -17.33 -14.70 -8.77
C GLU A 482 -16.62 -13.58 -8.01
N ILE A 483 -15.59 -12.97 -8.61
CA ILE A 483 -14.89 -11.83 -8.01
C ILE A 483 -15.82 -10.62 -7.89
N TYR A 484 -16.62 -10.30 -8.91
CA TYR A 484 -17.57 -9.20 -8.84
C TYR A 484 -18.63 -9.39 -7.75
N ARG A 485 -18.99 -10.63 -7.39
CA ARG A 485 -19.91 -10.92 -6.28
C ARG A 485 -19.30 -10.63 -4.91
N ILE A 486 -17.97 -10.68 -4.81
CA ILE A 486 -17.23 -10.23 -3.62
C ILE A 486 -17.20 -8.70 -3.58
N ILE A 487 -16.91 -8.06 -4.73
CA ILE A 487 -16.75 -6.61 -4.83
C ILE A 487 -18.06 -5.87 -4.61
N TYR A 488 -19.12 -6.23 -5.33
CA TYR A 488 -20.33 -5.42 -5.47
C TYR A 488 -21.53 -6.02 -4.74
N PRO A 489 -22.48 -5.18 -4.26
CA PRO A 489 -23.71 -5.65 -3.66
C PRO A 489 -24.62 -6.34 -4.68
N PRO A 490 -25.48 -7.28 -4.24
CA PRO A 490 -26.47 -7.90 -5.11
C PRO A 490 -27.30 -6.87 -5.88
N GLY A 491 -27.51 -7.10 -7.19
CA GLY A 491 -28.26 -6.20 -8.05
C GLY A 491 -27.46 -5.01 -8.63
N HIS A 492 -26.16 -4.90 -8.33
CA HIS A 492 -25.30 -3.91 -8.97
C HIS A 492 -25.23 -4.13 -10.49
N SER A 493 -25.15 -3.05 -11.27
CA SER A 493 -25.21 -3.10 -12.75
C SER A 493 -24.14 -3.99 -13.37
N ILE A 494 -22.89 -3.90 -12.89
CA ILE A 494 -21.76 -4.71 -13.38
C ILE A 494 -22.01 -6.20 -13.17
N LEU A 495 -22.62 -6.60 -12.05
CA LEU A 495 -22.97 -8.01 -11.82
C LEU A 495 -24.01 -8.48 -12.84
N ILE A 496 -25.08 -7.71 -13.00
CA ILE A 496 -26.15 -8.03 -13.95
C ILE A 496 -25.62 -8.10 -15.39
N GLU A 497 -24.75 -7.18 -15.77
CA GLU A 497 -24.14 -7.13 -17.10
C GLU A 497 -23.22 -8.33 -17.33
N THR A 498 -22.37 -8.67 -16.37
CA THR A 498 -21.47 -9.83 -16.45
C THR A 498 -22.27 -11.14 -16.51
N GLU A 499 -23.36 -11.27 -15.73
CA GLU A 499 -24.26 -12.42 -15.80
C GLU A 499 -24.95 -12.55 -17.17
N LYS A 500 -25.37 -11.42 -17.76
CA LYS A 500 -25.94 -11.39 -19.11
C LYS A 500 -24.94 -11.84 -20.16
N GLU A 501 -23.70 -11.35 -20.12
CA GLU A 501 -22.64 -11.75 -21.05
C GLU A 501 -22.33 -13.25 -20.93
N LEU A 502 -22.23 -13.77 -19.70
CA LEU A 502 -22.04 -15.19 -19.45
C LEU A 502 -23.18 -16.04 -20.04
N MET A 503 -24.44 -15.61 -19.84
CA MET A 503 -25.60 -16.30 -20.42
C MET A 503 -25.61 -16.28 -21.95
N LYS A 504 -25.23 -15.16 -22.57
CA LYS A 504 -25.13 -15.05 -24.04
C LYS A 504 -24.13 -16.07 -24.59
N LEU A 505 -22.96 -16.18 -23.97
CA LEU A 505 -21.92 -17.12 -24.41
C LEU A 505 -22.33 -18.58 -24.21
N ARG A 506 -22.96 -18.91 -23.08
CA ARG A 506 -23.56 -20.24 -22.85
C ARG A 506 -24.57 -20.59 -23.94
N LYS A 507 -25.42 -19.63 -24.34
CA LYS A 507 -26.40 -19.83 -25.42
C LYS A 507 -25.72 -20.09 -26.77
N ILE A 508 -24.69 -19.30 -27.12
CA ILE A 508 -23.92 -19.47 -28.36
C ILE A 508 -23.25 -20.85 -28.40
N LYS A 509 -22.61 -21.28 -27.30
CA LYS A 509 -22.00 -22.62 -27.21
C LYS A 509 -23.00 -23.74 -27.39
N ARG A 510 -24.17 -23.67 -26.74
CA ARG A 510 -25.25 -24.63 -26.93
C ARG A 510 -25.71 -24.69 -28.38
N THR A 511 -25.93 -23.55 -29.04
CA THR A 511 -26.33 -23.52 -30.46
C THR A 511 -25.25 -24.12 -31.38
N ARG A 512 -23.97 -23.85 -31.11
CA ARG A 512 -22.86 -24.47 -31.86
C ARG A 512 -22.82 -25.99 -31.66
N GLN A 513 -22.97 -26.47 -30.42
CA GLN A 513 -23.03 -27.90 -30.11
C GLN A 513 -24.20 -28.58 -30.85
N CYS A 514 -25.41 -28.00 -30.79
CA CYS A 514 -26.56 -28.54 -31.53
C CYS A 514 -26.31 -28.60 -33.04
N ARG A 515 -25.67 -27.58 -33.64
CA ARG A 515 -25.30 -27.60 -35.07
C ARG A 515 -24.28 -28.69 -35.40
N VAL A 516 -23.30 -28.91 -34.53
CA VAL A 516 -22.30 -29.98 -34.72
C VAL A 516 -22.96 -31.35 -34.63
N GLU A 517 -23.88 -31.56 -33.68
CA GLU A 517 -24.65 -32.79 -33.59
C GLU A 517 -25.58 -33.00 -34.79
N GLN A 518 -26.26 -31.95 -35.26
CA GLN A 518 -27.08 -32.02 -36.48
C GLN A 518 -26.25 -32.42 -37.71
N ASN A 519 -25.11 -31.77 -37.94
CA ASN A 519 -24.21 -32.13 -39.04
C ASN A 519 -23.71 -33.58 -38.93
N ARG A 520 -23.48 -34.08 -37.70
CA ARG A 520 -23.06 -35.47 -37.46
C ARG A 520 -24.19 -36.46 -37.79
N ILE A 521 -25.43 -36.13 -37.44
CA ILE A 521 -26.61 -36.94 -37.77
C ILE A 521 -26.83 -36.97 -39.29
N GLU A 522 -26.72 -35.82 -39.97
CA GLU A 522 -26.83 -35.74 -41.44
C GLU A 522 -25.75 -36.57 -42.14
N GLN A 523 -24.50 -36.55 -41.65
CA GLN A 523 -23.44 -37.41 -42.18
C GLN A 523 -23.71 -38.89 -41.97
N ILE A 524 -24.24 -39.30 -40.82
CA ILE A 524 -24.60 -40.70 -40.56
C ILE A 524 -25.72 -41.15 -41.51
N SER A 525 -26.76 -40.31 -41.69
CA SER A 525 -27.86 -40.61 -42.62
C SER A 525 -27.38 -40.78 -44.07
N LEU A 526 -26.42 -39.96 -44.50
CA LEU A 526 -25.81 -40.07 -45.83
C LEU A 526 -25.01 -41.38 -46.00
N ILE A 527 -24.33 -41.83 -44.95
CA ILE A 527 -23.59 -43.10 -44.95
C ILE A 527 -24.59 -44.27 -44.98
N ASP A 528 -25.65 -44.23 -44.18
CA ASP A 528 -26.69 -45.27 -44.17
C ASP A 528 -27.39 -45.40 -45.52
N ASP A 529 -27.70 -44.27 -46.19
CA ASP A 529 -28.25 -44.27 -47.54
C ASP A 529 -27.27 -44.85 -48.58
N GLN A 530 -25.97 -44.58 -48.44
CA GLN A 530 -24.94 -45.18 -49.31
C GLN A 530 -24.83 -46.69 -49.09
N ILE A 531 -24.82 -47.15 -47.83
CA ILE A 531 -24.78 -48.58 -47.48
C ILE A 531 -25.99 -49.30 -48.06
N TYR A 532 -27.19 -48.73 -47.86
CA TYR A 532 -28.43 -49.30 -48.38
C TYR A 532 -28.44 -49.38 -49.92
N GLN A 533 -27.85 -48.40 -50.61
CA GLN A 533 -27.72 -48.47 -52.07
C GLN A 533 -26.70 -49.52 -52.52
N THR A 534 -25.60 -49.73 -51.80
CA THR A 534 -24.64 -50.80 -52.12
C THR A 534 -25.22 -52.20 -51.88
N GLU A 535 -25.96 -52.42 -50.79
CA GLU A 535 -26.60 -53.72 -50.50
C GLU A 535 -27.73 -54.07 -51.48
N LYS A 536 -28.28 -53.08 -52.20
CA LYS A 536 -29.31 -53.30 -53.22
C LYS A 536 -28.75 -53.67 -54.60
N VAL A 537 -27.44 -53.47 -54.78
CA VAL A 537 -26.72 -53.68 -56.04
C VAL A 537 -25.93 -55.00 -56.03
N GLU A 538 -25.64 -55.55 -54.84
CA GLU A 538 -25.25 -56.95 -54.62
C GLU A 538 -26.47 -57.90 -54.61
#